data_AF-A0A9P6HN04-F1
#
_entry.id   AF-A0A9P6HN04-F1
#
_cell.length_a   1.000
_cell.length_b   1.000
_cell.length_c   1.000
_cell.angle_alpha   90.00
_cell.angle_beta   90.00
_cell.angle_gamma   90.00
#
_symmetry.space_group_name_H-M   'P 1'
#
loop_
_entity.id
_entity.type
_entity.pdbx_description
1 polymer ?
#
loop_
_entity_poly.entity_id
_entity_poly.type
_entity_poly.pdbx_seq_one_letter_code
_entity_poly.pdbx_strand_id
1 'polypeptide(L)'
;MFPATLPNYKGDSAKIVSSAASSPPVPIPCKSLLSPIHASPPPFADQSTTAEVLETGIKVADLLVPYARGGKIGLSGGASVGKTVLIQELINNVAKAHGGFSIFCGVGERTREGNDLYHEMIETSVINLEGDSKVALVFSQMNDPPGARARVALTGLTIAEYFRDEEGQDVLLFIDNIFRFTQAGSEVSALLGRIPSAVGYQPLLSTDMGGMQERITTTKKGSITSVQAVYVPADDLTDPAPATIFAHLDATTVLSRSIAELGIYPAVDPLDSKSCMLDPRIVGKEHYEVATAIQKILQDYKSLQDITPSLLTQVDYSAPDCAPPLQTGLQPQLRIIPSDPLSCLLLVSSILIK
;
A
#
# COMPACT_ATOMS: atom_id res chain seq x y z
N MET A 1 12.67 18.72 23.91
CA MET A 1 12.49 17.67 22.89
C MET A 1 13.81 17.59 22.14
N PHE A 2 14.68 16.64 22.48
CA PHE A 2 15.94 16.47 21.75
C PHE A 2 15.60 15.99 20.33
N PRO A 3 16.08 16.65 19.26
CA PRO A 3 15.90 16.14 17.92
C PRO A 3 16.70 14.83 17.82
N ALA A 4 16.02 13.70 17.66
CA ALA A 4 16.70 12.46 17.34
C ALA A 4 17.34 12.64 15.95
N THR A 5 18.64 12.41 15.87
CA THR A 5 19.42 12.52 14.63
C THR A 5 19.80 11.15 14.13
N LEU A 6 19.61 10.90 12.84
CA LEU A 6 19.95 9.62 12.20
C LEU A 6 21.17 9.75 11.29
N PRO A 7 22.01 8.72 11.22
CA PRO A 7 23.11 8.68 10.26
C PRO A 7 22.58 8.69 8.83
N ASN A 8 23.19 9.46 7.94
CA ASN A 8 22.88 9.45 6.52
C ASN A 8 23.50 8.20 5.85
N TYR A 9 22.70 7.52 5.03
CA TYR A 9 23.03 6.21 4.45
C TYR A 9 23.63 6.40 3.06
N LYS A 10 24.95 6.16 2.90
CA LYS A 10 25.55 6.07 1.57
C LYS A 10 26.01 4.64 1.31
N GLY A 11 25.39 3.97 0.33
CA GLY A 11 25.90 2.73 -0.27
C GLY A 11 25.75 1.41 0.51
N ASP A 12 25.31 1.42 1.77
CA ASP A 12 25.09 0.18 2.54
C ASP A 12 23.61 0.00 2.89
N SER A 13 22.93 -0.84 2.13
CA SER A 13 21.48 -0.87 1.99
C SER A 13 20.83 -2.13 2.56
N ALA A 14 21.41 -2.70 3.61
CA ALA A 14 20.82 -3.82 4.36
C ALA A 14 21.05 -3.63 5.86
N LYS A 15 20.36 -2.68 6.49
CA LYS A 15 20.48 -2.45 7.93
C LYS A 15 19.12 -2.20 8.56
N ILE A 16 18.81 -2.95 9.61
CA ILE A 16 17.63 -2.77 10.45
C ILE A 16 17.89 -1.58 11.38
N VAL A 17 17.06 -0.54 11.27
CA VAL A 17 17.09 0.61 12.16
C VAL A 17 15.93 0.47 13.15
N SER A 18 16.23 0.06 14.37
CA SER A 18 15.24 0.05 15.45
C SER A 18 15.13 1.45 16.06
N SER A 19 13.90 1.93 16.24
CA SER A 19 13.63 3.17 16.99
C SER A 19 13.73 2.98 18.52
N ALA A 20 13.80 1.72 18.98
CA ALA A 20 13.92 1.37 20.39
C ALA A 20 15.37 1.02 20.75
N ALA A 21 15.88 1.64 21.82
CA ALA A 21 17.20 1.40 22.42
C ALA A 21 17.38 -0.02 23.02
N SER A 22 16.55 -1.00 22.66
CA SER A 22 16.46 -2.33 23.28
C SER A 22 17.25 -3.43 22.56
N SER A 23 17.76 -3.16 21.35
CA SER A 23 18.73 -4.05 20.67
C SER A 23 20.00 -3.24 20.46
N PRO A 24 21.20 -3.74 20.83
CA PRO A 24 22.43 -3.00 20.54
C PRO A 24 22.47 -2.78 19.03
N PRO A 25 22.53 -1.52 18.54
CA PRO A 25 22.61 -1.29 17.12
C PRO A 25 23.90 -1.98 16.67
N VAL A 26 23.79 -2.92 15.73
CA VAL A 26 24.95 -3.31 14.93
C VAL A 26 25.54 -1.99 14.44
N PRO A 27 26.80 -1.64 14.80
CA PRO A 27 27.33 -0.32 14.51
C PRO A 27 27.21 -0.04 13.03
N ILE A 28 26.36 0.93 12.68
CA ILE A 28 26.19 1.34 11.29
C ILE A 28 27.37 2.27 10.98
N PRO A 29 28.32 1.90 10.10
CA PRO A 29 29.33 2.83 9.63
C PRO A 29 28.63 4.04 9.00
N CYS A 30 28.72 5.19 9.68
CA CYS A 30 28.16 6.45 9.21
C CYS A 30 29.29 7.40 8.83
N LYS A 31 29.27 7.92 7.60
CA LYS A 31 30.09 9.07 7.21
C LYS A 31 29.32 10.37 7.50
N SER A 32 29.52 10.86 8.72
CA SER A 32 29.50 12.26 9.17
C SER A 32 28.26 13.16 9.00
N LEU A 33 27.17 12.77 8.34
CA LEU A 33 25.98 13.63 8.26
C LEU A 33 24.83 13.02 9.05
N LEU A 34 24.33 13.78 10.02
CA LEU A 34 23.26 13.40 10.94
C LEU A 34 22.05 14.29 10.64
N SER A 35 20.94 13.68 10.24
CA SER A 35 19.71 14.42 9.89
C SER A 35 18.66 14.32 10.99
N PRO A 36 17.96 15.41 11.36
CA PRO A 36 16.92 15.38 12.37
C PRO A 36 15.67 14.69 11.83
N ILE A 37 15.02 13.83 12.65
CA ILE A 37 13.76 13.19 12.25
C ILE A 37 12.57 14.15 12.12
N HIS A 38 12.69 15.31 12.78
CA HIS A 38 11.72 16.38 12.73
C HIS A 38 12.20 17.41 11.71
N ALA A 39 11.60 17.38 10.53
CA ALA A 39 11.83 18.32 9.44
C ALA A 39 10.50 18.96 9.01
N SER A 40 10.57 20.17 8.46
CA SER A 40 9.44 20.81 7.80
C SER A 40 9.21 20.20 6.42
N PRO A 41 7.96 20.16 5.93
CA PRO A 41 7.69 19.73 4.56
C PRO A 41 8.38 20.65 3.53
N PRO A 42 8.67 20.15 2.31
CA PRO A 42 9.22 20.97 1.25
C PRO A 42 8.33 22.20 0.95
N PRO A 43 8.93 23.37 0.69
CA PRO A 43 8.15 24.57 0.37
C PRO A 43 7.45 24.40 -0.98
N PHE A 44 6.33 25.11 -1.16
CA PHE A 44 5.53 25.06 -2.39
C PHE A 44 6.36 25.31 -3.67
N ALA A 45 7.36 26.19 -3.60
CA ALA A 45 8.22 26.50 -4.74
C ALA A 45 9.07 25.32 -5.24
N ASP A 46 9.31 24.33 -4.39
CA ASP A 46 10.15 23.17 -4.69
C ASP A 46 9.35 21.92 -5.06
N GLN A 47 8.03 21.95 -4.92
CA GLN A 47 7.14 20.87 -5.33
C GLN A 47 7.05 20.80 -6.86
N SER A 48 7.06 19.58 -7.40
CA SER A 48 6.83 19.39 -8.83
C SER A 48 5.35 19.59 -9.19
N THR A 49 5.09 20.13 -10.37
CA THR A 49 3.74 20.29 -10.93
C THR A 49 3.41 19.24 -12.00
N THR A 50 4.33 18.31 -12.28
CA THR A 50 4.14 17.28 -13.30
C THR A 50 3.41 16.08 -12.71
N ALA A 51 2.27 15.72 -13.32
CA ALA A 51 1.58 14.47 -13.04
C ALA A 51 2.18 13.38 -13.92
N GLU A 52 2.90 12.46 -13.31
CA GLU A 52 3.51 11.30 -13.98
C GLU A 52 2.98 10.01 -13.35
N VAL A 53 2.70 9.02 -14.19
CA VAL A 53 2.26 7.70 -13.74
C VAL A 53 3.49 6.85 -13.42
N LEU A 54 3.46 6.14 -12.31
CA LEU A 54 4.43 5.12 -11.94
C LEU A 54 3.96 3.78 -12.51
N GLU A 55 4.72 3.24 -13.45
CA GLU A 55 4.49 1.90 -13.99
C GLU A 55 4.93 0.85 -12.96
N THR A 56 3.97 0.11 -12.42
CA THR A 56 4.22 -0.89 -11.36
C THR A 56 4.52 -2.28 -11.91
N GLY A 57 4.15 -2.55 -13.17
CA GLY A 57 4.16 -3.89 -13.76
C GLY A 57 2.99 -4.76 -13.28
N ILE A 58 2.11 -4.22 -12.43
CA ILE A 58 0.96 -4.93 -11.88
C ILE A 58 -0.26 -4.50 -12.68
N LYS A 59 -0.76 -5.38 -13.55
CA LYS A 59 -1.81 -5.05 -14.52
C LYS A 59 -3.07 -4.43 -13.92
N VAL A 60 -3.55 -4.94 -12.79
CA VAL A 60 -4.73 -4.38 -12.12
C VAL A 60 -4.47 -2.97 -11.60
N ALA A 61 -3.27 -2.71 -11.05
CA ALA A 61 -2.89 -1.39 -10.56
C ALA A 61 -2.66 -0.44 -11.74
N ASP A 62 -1.84 -0.81 -12.72
CA ASP A 62 -1.52 0.06 -13.85
C ASP A 62 -2.77 0.40 -14.69
N LEU A 63 -3.70 -0.54 -14.88
CA LEU A 63 -4.90 -0.31 -15.68
C LEU A 63 -5.99 0.47 -14.92
N LEU A 64 -6.36 0.00 -13.72
CA LEU A 64 -7.56 0.49 -13.02
C LEU A 64 -7.26 1.50 -11.92
N VAL A 65 -6.07 1.42 -11.32
CA VAL A 65 -5.68 2.25 -10.17
C VAL A 65 -4.26 2.78 -10.38
N PRO A 66 -4.01 3.53 -11.48
CA PRO A 66 -2.65 3.95 -11.83
C PRO A 66 -2.03 4.77 -10.70
N TYR A 67 -0.81 4.45 -10.30
CA TYR A 67 -0.13 5.15 -9.21
C TYR A 67 0.58 6.39 -9.73
N ALA A 68 0.61 7.45 -8.93
CA ALA A 68 1.34 8.67 -9.25
C ALA A 68 2.80 8.54 -8.80
N ARG A 69 3.76 8.97 -9.63
CA ARG A 69 5.16 9.10 -9.23
C ARG A 69 5.28 10.17 -8.13
N GLY A 70 5.79 9.75 -6.98
CA GLY A 70 5.84 10.53 -5.75
C GLY A 70 4.50 10.81 -5.08
N GLY A 71 3.47 10.05 -5.47
CA GLY A 71 2.17 10.07 -4.82
C GLY A 71 2.11 9.22 -3.55
N LYS A 72 0.96 9.27 -2.90
CA LYS A 72 0.62 8.56 -1.67
C LYS A 72 -0.46 7.54 -1.98
N ILE A 73 -0.11 6.26 -1.89
CA ILE A 73 -0.99 5.13 -2.16
C ILE A 73 -1.43 4.52 -0.84
N GLY A 74 -2.73 4.35 -0.63
CA GLY A 74 -3.28 3.60 0.49
C GLY A 74 -3.63 2.17 0.10
N LEU A 75 -3.14 1.19 0.87
CA LEU A 75 -3.53 -0.21 0.78
C LEU A 75 -4.49 -0.56 1.91
N SER A 76 -5.78 -0.59 1.63
CA SER A 76 -6.79 -1.06 2.58
C SER A 76 -7.12 -2.53 2.36
N GLY A 77 -7.55 -3.23 3.40
CA GLY A 77 -7.89 -4.66 3.31
C GLY A 77 -7.73 -5.39 4.63
N GLY A 78 -8.37 -6.56 4.74
CA GLY A 78 -8.29 -7.40 5.93
C GLY A 78 -6.93 -8.09 6.09
N ALA A 79 -6.79 -8.89 7.15
CA ALA A 79 -5.68 -9.83 7.25
C ALA A 79 -5.76 -10.90 6.14
N SER A 80 -4.60 -11.36 5.68
CA SER A 80 -4.46 -12.48 4.73
C SER A 80 -5.01 -12.25 3.32
N VAL A 81 -5.18 -11.00 2.88
CA VAL A 81 -5.59 -10.65 1.50
C VAL A 81 -4.39 -10.42 0.55
N GLY A 82 -3.17 -10.69 1.01
CA GLY A 82 -1.96 -10.56 0.20
C GLY A 82 -1.29 -9.17 0.20
N LYS A 83 -1.52 -8.33 1.21
CA LYS A 83 -0.88 -6.99 1.35
C LYS A 83 0.63 -7.03 1.25
N THR A 84 1.26 -7.89 2.06
CA THR A 84 2.72 -8.01 2.13
C THR A 84 3.30 -8.51 0.81
N VAL A 85 2.61 -9.46 0.15
CA VAL A 85 3.00 -9.97 -1.17
C VAL A 85 2.94 -8.85 -2.22
N LEU A 86 1.88 -8.04 -2.21
CA LEU A 86 1.77 -6.89 -3.10
C LEU A 86 2.90 -5.87 -2.87
N ILE A 87 3.24 -5.59 -1.61
CA ILE A 87 4.34 -4.70 -1.24
C ILE A 87 5.68 -5.24 -1.76
N GLN A 88 5.95 -6.52 -1.56
CA GLN A 88 7.19 -7.15 -2.03
C GLN A 88 7.29 -7.13 -3.55
N GLU A 89 6.20 -7.40 -4.25
CA GLU A 89 6.17 -7.35 -5.71
C GLU A 89 6.40 -5.92 -6.23
N LEU A 90 5.83 -4.91 -5.57
CA LEU A 90 6.12 -3.51 -5.89
C LEU A 90 7.59 -3.16 -5.67
N ILE A 91 8.19 -3.62 -4.57
CA ILE A 91 9.63 -3.44 -4.31
C ILE A 91 10.44 -4.08 -5.43
N ASN A 92 10.13 -5.33 -5.79
CA ASN A 92 10.85 -6.11 -6.80
C ASN A 92 10.77 -5.46 -8.19
N ASN A 93 9.57 -5.07 -8.63
CA ASN A 93 9.36 -4.52 -9.98
C ASN A 93 9.97 -3.13 -10.12
N VAL A 94 9.79 -2.26 -9.12
CA VAL A 94 10.34 -0.91 -9.18
C VAL A 94 11.87 -0.91 -8.95
N ALA A 95 12.41 -1.76 -8.08
CA ALA A 95 13.86 -1.88 -7.90
C ALA A 95 14.59 -2.40 -9.15
N LYS A 96 13.93 -3.25 -9.95
CA LYS A 96 14.43 -3.75 -11.23
C LYS A 96 14.30 -2.71 -12.35
N ALA A 97 13.15 -2.03 -12.46
CA ALA A 97 12.86 -1.12 -13.56
C ALA A 97 13.48 0.28 -13.37
N HIS A 98 13.40 0.85 -12.18
CA HIS A 98 13.77 2.25 -11.91
C HIS A 98 15.08 2.40 -11.14
N GLY A 99 15.67 1.31 -10.64
CA GLY A 99 16.93 1.35 -9.88
C GLY A 99 16.86 2.15 -8.56
N GLY A 100 15.65 2.49 -8.10
CA GLY A 100 15.41 3.27 -6.89
C GLY A 100 15.64 2.48 -5.60
N PHE A 101 15.85 3.21 -4.51
CA PHE A 101 15.92 2.63 -3.17
C PHE A 101 14.53 2.52 -2.55
N SER A 102 14.30 1.46 -1.79
CA SER A 102 13.07 1.26 -1.03
C SER A 102 13.35 1.36 0.46
N ILE A 103 12.45 2.00 1.20
CA ILE A 103 12.49 2.07 2.66
C ILE A 103 11.21 1.43 3.18
N PHE A 104 11.33 0.41 4.01
CA PHE A 104 10.19 -0.20 4.68
C PHE A 104 10.14 0.24 6.14
N CYS A 105 9.01 0.82 6.53
CA CYS A 105 8.73 1.26 7.89
C CYS A 105 7.66 0.37 8.51
N GLY A 106 8.09 -0.53 9.41
CA GLY A 106 7.18 -1.30 10.26
C GLY A 106 6.79 -0.50 11.49
N VAL A 107 5.63 0.14 11.47
CA VAL A 107 5.07 0.95 12.55
C VAL A 107 4.13 0.11 13.41
N GLY A 108 4.60 -0.32 14.58
CA GLY A 108 3.78 -1.15 15.47
C GLY A 108 3.41 -2.49 14.83
N GLU A 109 4.35 -3.07 14.09
CA GLU A 109 4.21 -4.38 13.44
C GLU A 109 4.51 -5.52 14.41
N ARG A 110 3.99 -6.72 14.09
CA ARG A 110 4.35 -7.91 14.86
C ARG A 110 5.79 -8.28 14.58
N THR A 111 6.54 -8.62 15.62
CA THR A 111 7.93 -9.10 15.51
C THR A 111 8.07 -10.27 14.53
N ARG A 112 7.10 -11.18 14.53
CA ARG A 112 7.04 -12.31 13.59
C ARG A 112 6.94 -11.83 12.14
N GLU A 113 6.02 -10.91 11.84
CA GLU A 113 5.76 -10.41 10.48
C GLU A 113 6.98 -9.65 9.93
N GLY A 114 7.65 -8.85 10.77
CA GLY A 114 8.90 -8.19 10.39
C GLY A 114 10.07 -9.16 10.17
N ASN A 115 10.15 -10.23 10.98
CA ASN A 115 11.15 -11.28 10.82
C ASN A 115 10.95 -12.08 9.53
N ASP A 116 9.70 -12.50 9.26
CA ASP A 116 9.33 -13.24 8.06
C ASP A 116 9.65 -12.40 6.81
N LEU A 117 9.29 -11.11 6.81
CA LEU A 117 9.61 -10.17 5.73
C LEU A 117 11.12 -10.04 5.50
N TYR A 118 11.91 -9.95 6.57
CA TYR A 118 13.37 -9.85 6.46
C TYR A 118 13.99 -11.09 5.80
N HIS A 119 13.57 -12.28 6.21
CA HIS A 119 14.06 -13.52 5.60
C HIS A 119 13.58 -13.70 4.16
N GLU A 120 12.33 -13.36 3.87
CA GLU A 120 11.79 -13.43 2.51
C GLU A 120 12.52 -12.45 1.57
N MET A 121 12.89 -11.26 2.05
CA MET A 121 13.70 -10.31 1.28
C MET A 121 15.14 -10.80 1.03
N ILE A 122 15.71 -11.62 1.92
CA ILE A 122 17.00 -12.27 1.69
C ILE A 122 16.84 -13.37 0.63
N GLU A 123 15.82 -14.22 0.75
CA GLU A 123 15.55 -15.30 -0.19
C GLU A 123 15.26 -14.79 -1.61
N THR A 124 14.53 -13.68 -1.73
CA THR A 124 14.23 -13.01 -3.00
C THR A 124 15.39 -12.16 -3.54
N SER A 125 16.55 -12.15 -2.86
CA SER A 125 17.76 -11.37 -3.22
C SER A 125 17.51 -9.85 -3.32
N VAL A 126 16.47 -9.36 -2.65
CA VAL A 126 16.20 -7.93 -2.48
C VAL A 126 17.16 -7.34 -1.45
N ILE A 127 17.48 -8.14 -0.42
CA ILE A 127 18.53 -7.89 0.57
C ILE A 127 19.66 -8.89 0.34
N ASN A 128 20.83 -8.36 -0.02
CA ASN A 128 22.08 -9.09 -0.14
C ASN A 128 22.96 -8.81 1.07
N LEU A 129 23.27 -9.83 1.87
CA LEU A 129 24.10 -9.67 3.07
C LEU A 129 25.59 -9.43 2.75
N GLU A 130 26.04 -9.89 1.59
CA GLU A 130 27.45 -9.83 1.16
C GLU A 130 27.70 -8.81 0.03
N GLY A 131 26.66 -8.09 -0.41
CA GLY A 131 26.75 -7.17 -1.54
C GLY A 131 25.78 -5.98 -1.43
N ASP A 132 25.59 -5.29 -2.55
CA ASP A 132 24.71 -4.13 -2.60
C ASP A 132 23.25 -4.59 -2.47
N SER A 133 22.58 -4.01 -1.49
CA SER A 133 21.15 -4.18 -1.30
C SER A 133 20.41 -2.95 -1.84
N LYS A 134 19.09 -2.94 -1.84
CA LYS A 134 18.33 -1.75 -2.26
C LYS A 134 17.24 -1.35 -1.26
N VAL A 135 17.26 -1.94 -0.06
CA VAL A 135 16.16 -1.82 0.90
C VAL A 135 16.63 -1.49 2.32
N ALA A 136 16.22 -0.34 2.84
CA ALA A 136 16.38 -0.04 4.26
C ALA A 136 15.15 -0.52 5.05
N LEU A 137 15.35 -1.22 6.17
CA LEU A 137 14.27 -1.66 7.05
C LEU A 137 14.30 -0.85 8.35
N VAL A 138 13.18 -0.23 8.69
CA VAL A 138 13.02 0.58 9.89
C VAL A 138 11.86 0.03 10.70
N PHE A 139 12.11 -0.45 11.91
CA PHE A 139 11.10 -1.14 12.71
C PHE A 139 10.87 -0.48 14.07
N SER A 140 9.60 -0.46 14.45
CA SER A 140 9.16 -0.39 15.83
C SER A 140 8.06 -1.43 16.00
N GLN A 141 8.27 -2.32 16.95
CA GLN A 141 7.38 -3.46 17.17
C GLN A 141 6.20 -3.06 18.05
N MET A 142 5.15 -3.88 18.08
CA MET A 142 3.98 -3.63 18.95
C MET A 142 4.32 -3.54 20.45
N ASN A 143 5.37 -4.24 20.90
CA ASN A 143 5.86 -4.21 22.28
C ASN A 143 6.66 -2.94 22.61
N ASP A 144 7.02 -2.12 21.64
CA ASP A 144 7.73 -0.88 21.87
C ASP A 144 6.82 0.19 22.48
N PRO A 145 7.39 1.10 23.31
CA PRO A 145 6.62 2.19 23.89
C PRO A 145 6.01 3.08 22.80
N PRO A 146 4.84 3.71 23.06
CA PRO A 146 4.13 4.51 22.07
C PRO A 146 4.96 5.69 21.55
N GLY A 147 5.92 6.21 22.33
CA GLY A 147 6.85 7.22 21.87
C GLY A 147 7.75 6.77 20.70
N ALA A 148 8.18 5.51 20.70
CA ALA A 148 8.99 4.94 19.61
C ALA A 148 8.13 4.70 18.35
N ARG A 149 6.95 4.08 18.53
CA ARG A 149 5.97 3.86 17.46
C ARG A 149 5.51 5.17 16.80
N ALA A 150 5.35 6.24 17.57
CA ALA A 150 4.97 7.55 17.06
C ALA A 150 6.11 8.28 16.29
N ARG A 151 7.32 7.72 16.25
CA ARG A 151 8.50 8.36 15.62
C ARG A 151 9.16 7.52 14.54
N VAL A 152 8.97 6.20 14.55
CA VAL A 152 9.57 5.30 13.56
C VAL A 152 9.21 5.64 12.10
N ALA A 153 7.99 6.09 11.83
CA ALA A 153 7.61 6.56 10.49
C ALA A 153 8.43 7.78 10.05
N LEU A 154 8.70 8.71 10.98
CA LEU A 154 9.55 9.89 10.71
C LEU A 154 11.01 9.49 10.49
N THR A 155 11.48 8.46 11.19
CA THR A 155 12.83 7.89 10.99
C THR A 155 12.99 7.41 9.57
N GLY A 156 12.09 6.54 9.08
CA GLY A 156 12.18 6.05 7.70
C GLY A 156 11.94 7.13 6.65
N LEU A 157 11.06 8.10 6.93
CA LEU A 157 10.88 9.26 6.07
C LEU A 157 12.15 10.11 5.94
N THR A 158 12.91 10.30 7.03
CA THR A 158 14.18 11.05 6.99
C THR A 158 15.23 10.34 6.15
N ILE A 159 15.24 9.00 6.16
CA ILE A 159 16.09 8.20 5.28
C ILE A 159 15.66 8.38 3.82
N ALA A 160 14.35 8.34 3.55
CA ALA A 160 13.81 8.56 2.22
C ALA A 160 14.12 9.98 1.69
N GLU A 161 14.00 11.00 2.54
CA GLU A 161 14.33 12.39 2.21
C GLU A 161 15.80 12.58 1.87
N TYR A 162 16.71 11.85 2.55
CA TYR A 162 18.14 11.89 2.19
C TYR A 162 18.36 11.41 0.74
N PHE A 163 17.77 10.27 0.35
CA PHE A 163 17.90 9.77 -1.03
C PHE A 163 17.20 10.68 -2.05
N ARG A 164 16.09 11.33 -1.67
CA ARG A 164 15.41 12.32 -2.52
C ARG A 164 16.23 13.59 -2.71
N ASP A 165 16.73 14.19 -1.63
CA ASP A 165 17.24 15.56 -1.61
C ASP A 165 18.76 15.66 -1.80
N GLU A 166 19.52 14.68 -1.33
CA GLU A 166 20.98 14.64 -1.45
C GLU A 166 21.44 13.77 -2.62
N GLU A 167 20.84 12.59 -2.81
CA GLU A 167 21.19 11.68 -3.91
C GLU A 167 20.35 11.93 -5.19
N GLY A 168 19.23 12.66 -5.09
CA GLY A 168 18.39 13.01 -6.25
C GLY A 168 17.70 11.81 -6.89
N GLN A 169 17.30 10.82 -6.09
CA GLN A 169 16.74 9.57 -6.57
C GLN A 169 15.23 9.47 -6.32
N ASP A 170 14.58 8.58 -7.08
CA ASP A 170 13.22 8.16 -6.80
C ASP A 170 13.23 7.05 -5.74
N VAL A 171 12.42 7.25 -4.72
CA VAL A 171 12.42 6.44 -3.51
C VAL A 171 11.03 5.86 -3.29
N LEU A 172 10.96 4.58 -2.97
CA LEU A 172 9.71 3.96 -2.49
C LEU A 172 9.70 3.92 -0.97
N LEU A 173 8.65 4.46 -0.36
CA LEU A 173 8.45 4.43 1.09
C LEU A 173 7.25 3.56 1.45
N PHE A 174 7.49 2.44 2.11
CA PHE A 174 6.43 1.57 2.60
C PHE A 174 6.16 1.87 4.08
N ILE A 175 4.90 2.09 4.44
CA ILE A 175 4.48 2.32 5.83
C ILE A 175 3.42 1.29 6.20
N ASP A 176 3.81 0.25 6.92
CA ASP A 176 2.89 -0.74 7.49
C ASP A 176 2.96 -0.62 9.01
N ASN A 177 2.01 -0.05 9.73
CA ASN A 177 0.73 0.50 9.29
C ASN A 177 0.58 1.97 9.69
N ILE A 178 0.07 2.83 8.79
CA ILE A 178 -0.08 4.26 9.10
C ILE A 178 -1.11 4.52 10.22
N PHE A 179 -2.09 3.64 10.40
CA PHE A 179 -3.03 3.74 11.52
C PHE A 179 -2.32 3.57 12.88
N ARG A 180 -1.27 2.73 12.95
CA ARG A 180 -0.51 2.52 14.20
C ARG A 180 0.29 3.76 14.61
N PHE A 181 0.70 4.59 13.65
CA PHE A 181 1.27 5.91 13.94
C PHE A 181 0.24 6.80 14.65
N THR A 182 -0.98 6.86 14.14
CA THR A 182 -2.08 7.59 14.78
C THR A 182 -2.40 7.05 16.17
N GLN A 183 -2.52 5.73 16.32
CA GLN A 183 -2.79 5.08 17.60
C GLN A 183 -1.72 5.42 18.66
N ALA A 184 -0.44 5.32 18.28
CA ALA A 184 0.67 5.71 19.15
C ALA A 184 0.60 7.20 19.52
N GLY A 185 0.19 8.06 18.58
CA GLY A 185 -0.08 9.49 18.83
C GLY A 185 -1.18 9.71 19.88
N SER A 186 -2.29 8.99 19.80
CA SER A 186 -3.37 9.02 20.81
C SER A 186 -2.87 8.60 22.18
N GLU A 187 -2.10 7.51 22.27
CA GLU A 187 -1.53 7.01 23.53
C GLU A 187 -0.59 8.04 24.17
N VAL A 188 0.33 8.63 23.39
CA VAL A 188 1.22 9.70 23.87
C VAL A 188 0.43 10.93 24.31
N SER A 189 -0.59 11.32 23.55
CA SER A 189 -1.43 12.48 23.87
C SER A 189 -2.18 12.31 25.19
N ALA A 190 -2.71 11.12 25.45
CA ALA A 190 -3.37 10.78 26.71
C ALA A 190 -2.38 10.85 27.89
N LEU A 191 -1.17 10.31 27.73
CA LEU A 191 -0.11 10.37 28.76
C LEU A 191 0.34 11.81 29.06
N LEU A 192 0.27 12.71 28.09
CA LEU A 192 0.58 14.13 28.25
C LEU A 192 -0.56 14.93 28.89
N GLY A 193 -1.68 14.30 29.24
CA GLY A 193 -2.83 14.96 29.87
C GLY A 193 -3.61 15.87 28.92
N ARG A 194 -3.49 15.68 27.60
CA ARG A 194 -4.29 16.42 26.62
C ARG A 194 -5.72 15.88 26.62
N ILE A 195 -6.69 16.78 26.50
CA ILE A 195 -8.10 16.41 26.38
C ILE A 195 -8.30 15.67 25.04
N PRO A 196 -8.89 14.47 25.03
CA PRO A 196 -9.14 13.73 23.81
C PRO A 196 -10.21 14.40 22.95
N SER A 197 -10.13 14.20 21.63
CA SER A 197 -11.10 14.64 20.64
C SER A 197 -12.13 13.53 20.34
N ALA A 198 -12.83 13.64 19.22
CA ALA A 198 -13.78 12.65 18.73
C ALA A 198 -13.20 11.22 18.77
N VAL A 199 -14.01 10.27 19.24
CA VAL A 199 -13.67 8.83 19.30
C VAL A 199 -12.41 8.52 20.16
N GLY A 200 -11.89 9.49 20.92
CA GLY A 200 -10.73 9.30 21.80
C GLY A 200 -9.37 9.59 21.16
N TYR A 201 -9.33 10.12 19.93
CA TYR A 201 -8.09 10.51 19.27
C TYR A 201 -7.46 11.78 19.85
N GLN A 202 -6.18 12.00 19.56
CA GLN A 202 -5.49 13.23 19.93
C GLN A 202 -6.10 14.46 19.23
N PRO A 203 -6.17 15.64 19.89
CA PRO A 203 -6.71 16.85 19.28
C PRO A 203 -5.87 17.37 18.11
N LEU A 204 -4.60 16.96 18.01
CA LEU A 204 -3.66 17.35 16.96
C LEU A 204 -3.60 16.33 15.81
N LEU A 205 -4.54 15.40 15.70
CA LEU A 205 -4.51 14.30 14.74
C LEU A 205 -4.21 14.77 13.31
N SER A 206 -4.95 15.76 12.83
CA SER A 206 -4.79 16.30 11.48
C SER A 206 -3.45 17.00 11.27
N THR A 207 -2.93 17.68 12.30
CA THR A 207 -1.63 18.37 12.22
C THR A 207 -0.47 17.38 12.24
N ASP A 208 -0.52 16.36 13.11
CA ASP A 208 0.50 15.32 13.19
C ASP A 208 0.53 14.47 11.91
N MET A 209 -0.64 14.11 11.39
CA MET A 209 -0.75 13.38 10.12
C MET A 209 -0.27 14.25 8.95
N GLY A 210 -0.77 15.48 8.83
CA GLY A 210 -0.38 16.40 7.76
C GLY A 210 1.13 16.70 7.77
N GLY A 211 1.72 16.95 8.94
CA GLY A 211 3.15 17.20 9.05
C GLY A 211 4.02 16.03 8.55
N MET A 212 3.55 14.80 8.67
CA MET A 212 4.22 13.62 8.10
C MET A 212 3.90 13.46 6.61
N GLN A 213 2.63 13.51 6.23
CA GLN A 213 2.19 13.25 4.86
C GLN A 213 2.72 14.31 3.89
N GLU A 214 2.77 15.58 4.26
CA GLU A 214 3.22 16.66 3.35
C GLU A 214 4.73 16.63 3.08
N ARG A 215 5.51 15.90 3.88
CA ARG A 215 6.92 15.61 3.59
C ARG A 215 7.10 14.57 2.49
N ILE A 216 6.12 13.67 2.33
CA ILE A 216 6.06 12.68 1.26
C ILE A 216 5.52 13.38 0.02
N THR A 217 6.43 13.82 -0.85
CA THR A 217 6.08 14.53 -2.08
C THR A 217 7.24 14.47 -3.08
N THR A 218 6.94 14.80 -4.33
CA THR A 218 7.92 15.01 -5.40
C THR A 218 8.49 16.41 -5.33
N THR A 219 9.81 16.51 -5.25
CA THR A 219 10.53 17.77 -5.40
C THR A 219 11.19 17.86 -6.78
N LYS A 220 11.82 18.99 -7.10
CA LYS A 220 12.61 19.14 -8.33
C LYS A 220 13.84 18.21 -8.40
N LYS A 221 14.27 17.63 -7.27
CA LYS A 221 15.47 16.79 -7.19
C LYS A 221 15.16 15.30 -7.32
N GLY A 222 14.03 14.86 -6.79
CA GLY A 222 13.63 13.45 -6.76
C GLY A 222 12.21 13.29 -6.23
N SER A 223 11.75 12.05 -6.12
CA SER A 223 10.40 11.74 -5.66
C SER A 223 10.39 10.72 -4.53
N ILE A 224 9.40 10.82 -3.63
CA ILE A 224 9.11 9.77 -2.65
C ILE A 224 7.70 9.28 -2.94
N THR A 225 7.59 8.09 -3.53
CA THR A 225 6.30 7.42 -3.71
C THR A 225 6.03 6.58 -2.47
N SER A 226 4.94 6.84 -1.76
CA SER A 226 4.62 6.07 -0.55
C SER A 226 3.50 5.07 -0.77
N VAL A 227 3.67 3.87 -0.20
CA VAL A 227 2.64 2.83 -0.16
C VAL A 227 2.36 2.53 1.30
N GLN A 228 1.15 2.88 1.74
CA GLN A 228 0.80 2.92 3.16
C GLN A 228 -0.33 1.94 3.42
N ALA A 229 -0.10 0.96 4.28
CA ALA A 229 -1.17 0.07 4.71
C ALA A 229 -2.10 0.85 5.64
N VAL A 230 -3.38 0.92 5.28
CA VAL A 230 -4.43 1.59 6.06
C VAL A 230 -5.29 0.53 6.72
N TYR A 231 -5.34 0.56 8.04
CA TYR A 231 -6.32 -0.21 8.81
C TYR A 231 -7.56 0.65 9.07
N VAL A 232 -8.73 0.16 8.68
CA VAL A 232 -10.01 0.81 8.95
C VAL A 232 -10.64 0.08 10.15
N PRO A 233 -10.75 0.71 11.32
CA PRO A 233 -11.34 0.07 12.50
C PRO A 233 -12.83 -0.19 12.26
N ALA A 234 -13.26 -1.41 12.56
CA ALA A 234 -14.66 -1.85 12.42
C ALA A 234 -15.27 -1.59 11.02
N ASP A 235 -14.44 -1.52 9.97
CA ASP A 235 -14.84 -1.17 8.61
C ASP A 235 -15.58 0.19 8.51
N ASP A 236 -15.38 1.08 9.49
CA ASP A 236 -15.98 2.41 9.54
C ASP A 236 -15.06 3.48 8.92
N LEU A 237 -15.37 3.87 7.68
CA LEU A 237 -14.67 4.95 6.97
C LEU A 237 -14.94 6.34 7.56
N THR A 238 -15.90 6.48 8.48
CA THR A 238 -16.22 7.75 9.15
C THR A 238 -15.39 7.99 10.41
N ASP A 239 -14.60 7.00 10.84
CA ASP A 239 -13.64 7.19 11.92
C ASP A 239 -12.65 8.33 11.56
N PRO A 240 -12.35 9.25 12.50
CA PRO A 240 -11.48 10.39 12.24
C PRO A 240 -10.09 10.05 11.69
N ALA A 241 -9.52 8.90 12.07
CA ALA A 241 -8.19 8.49 11.65
C ALA A 241 -8.14 8.09 10.16
N PRO A 242 -8.90 7.08 9.68
CA PRO A 242 -9.02 6.80 8.25
C PRO A 242 -9.46 8.03 7.45
N ALA A 243 -10.47 8.79 7.92
CA ALA A 243 -10.94 9.98 7.21
C ALA A 243 -9.82 11.02 6.98
N THR A 244 -8.98 11.24 7.99
CA THR A 244 -7.82 12.14 7.86
C THR A 244 -6.75 11.55 6.93
N ILE A 245 -6.49 10.24 7.01
CA ILE A 245 -5.50 9.57 6.15
C ILE A 245 -5.93 9.64 4.68
N PHE A 246 -7.18 9.28 4.37
CA PHE A 246 -7.71 9.25 3.00
C PHE A 246 -7.68 10.62 2.32
N ALA A 247 -7.78 11.71 3.08
CA ALA A 247 -7.67 13.07 2.54
C ALA A 247 -6.28 13.39 1.95
N HIS A 248 -5.24 12.63 2.34
CA HIS A 248 -3.88 12.81 1.81
C HIS A 248 -3.51 11.78 0.73
N LEU A 249 -4.35 10.78 0.44
CA LEU A 249 -3.99 9.72 -0.52
C LEU A 249 -4.38 10.11 -1.95
N ASP A 250 -3.45 9.91 -2.88
CA ASP A 250 -3.66 10.11 -4.33
C ASP A 250 -4.34 8.89 -4.97
N ALA A 251 -4.08 7.71 -4.43
CA ALA A 251 -4.71 6.46 -4.84
C ALA A 251 -5.05 5.58 -3.63
N THR A 252 -6.16 4.87 -3.71
CA THR A 252 -6.63 3.92 -2.70
C THR A 252 -6.87 2.59 -3.38
N THR A 253 -6.06 1.59 -3.03
CA THR A 253 -6.18 0.22 -3.50
C THR A 253 -6.79 -0.62 -2.38
N VAL A 254 -8.01 -1.10 -2.63
CA VAL A 254 -8.77 -1.92 -1.69
C VAL A 254 -8.51 -3.39 -2.00
N LEU A 255 -8.08 -4.16 -1.01
CA LEU A 255 -7.87 -5.59 -1.14
C LEU A 255 -9.02 -6.34 -0.46
N SER A 256 -9.74 -7.13 -1.25
CA SER A 256 -10.95 -7.83 -0.82
C SER A 256 -10.69 -9.29 -0.49
N ARG A 257 -11.26 -9.76 0.62
CA ARG A 257 -11.22 -11.18 0.99
C ARG A 257 -12.02 -12.05 0.02
N SER A 258 -13.17 -11.57 -0.46
CA SER A 258 -14.01 -12.36 -1.38
C SER A 258 -13.27 -12.67 -2.70
N ILE A 259 -12.42 -11.75 -3.16
CA ILE A 259 -11.57 -11.96 -4.34
C ILE A 259 -10.44 -12.95 -4.04
N ALA A 260 -9.82 -12.85 -2.86
CA ALA A 260 -8.78 -13.78 -2.43
C ALA A 260 -9.30 -15.22 -2.27
N GLU A 261 -10.54 -15.40 -1.80
CA GLU A 261 -11.21 -16.71 -1.66
C GLU A 261 -11.47 -17.38 -3.02
N LEU A 262 -11.58 -16.60 -4.09
CA LEU A 262 -11.66 -17.10 -5.47
C LEU A 262 -10.29 -17.52 -6.03
N GLY A 263 -9.20 -17.33 -5.28
CA GLY A 263 -7.84 -17.64 -5.71
C GLY A 263 -7.24 -16.61 -6.67
N ILE A 264 -7.81 -15.41 -6.77
CA ILE A 264 -7.32 -14.32 -7.63
C ILE A 264 -6.34 -13.46 -6.82
N TYR A 265 -5.09 -13.38 -7.28
CA TYR A 265 -4.03 -12.57 -6.67
C TYR A 265 -3.36 -11.68 -7.72
N PRO A 266 -3.07 -10.40 -7.41
CA PRO A 266 -3.39 -9.70 -6.16
C PRO A 266 -4.91 -9.46 -6.01
N ALA A 267 -5.41 -9.54 -4.77
CA ALA A 267 -6.84 -9.53 -4.48
C ALA A 267 -7.45 -8.10 -4.48
N VAL A 268 -7.12 -7.30 -5.50
CA VAL A 268 -7.56 -5.91 -5.63
C VAL A 268 -9.02 -5.84 -6.08
N ASP A 269 -9.84 -5.09 -5.35
CA ASP A 269 -11.20 -4.78 -5.74
C ASP A 269 -11.19 -3.64 -6.78
N PRO A 270 -11.60 -3.92 -8.04
CA PRO A 270 -11.54 -2.96 -9.13
C PRO A 270 -12.59 -1.84 -9.08
N LEU A 271 -13.63 -2.00 -8.24
CA LEU A 271 -14.75 -1.05 -8.12
C LEU A 271 -14.57 -0.14 -6.90
N ASP A 272 -14.07 -0.69 -5.80
CA ASP A 272 -13.84 0.07 -4.57
C ASP A 272 -12.49 0.81 -4.56
N SER A 273 -11.55 0.39 -5.41
CA SER A 273 -10.26 1.08 -5.59
C SER A 273 -10.40 2.31 -6.49
N LYS A 274 -9.63 3.37 -6.18
CA LYS A 274 -9.71 4.67 -6.86
C LYS A 274 -8.33 5.29 -7.02
N SER A 275 -8.13 6.08 -8.06
CA SER A 275 -6.91 6.87 -8.26
C SER A 275 -7.25 8.21 -8.89
N CYS A 276 -6.59 9.27 -8.41
CA CYS A 276 -6.64 10.60 -9.04
C CYS A 276 -5.96 10.63 -10.41
N MET A 277 -5.11 9.65 -10.73
CA MET A 277 -4.40 9.57 -12.02
C MET A 277 -5.27 8.99 -13.14
N LEU A 278 -6.41 8.36 -12.83
CA LEU A 278 -7.34 7.82 -13.83
C LEU A 278 -8.18 8.95 -14.46
N ASP A 279 -7.50 9.85 -15.17
CA ASP A 279 -8.05 10.98 -15.92
C ASP A 279 -7.55 10.88 -17.37
N PRO A 280 -8.41 11.07 -18.39
CA PRO A 280 -8.02 10.98 -19.80
C PRO A 280 -6.93 11.97 -20.21
N ARG A 281 -6.71 13.04 -19.43
CA ARG A 281 -5.62 14.01 -19.65
C ARG A 281 -4.26 13.53 -19.15
N ILE A 282 -4.23 12.54 -18.25
CA ILE A 282 -3.00 12.01 -17.64
C ILE A 282 -2.63 10.68 -18.30
N VAL A 283 -3.51 9.67 -18.20
CA VAL A 283 -3.27 8.32 -18.76
C VAL A 283 -3.55 8.22 -20.27
N GLY A 284 -4.17 9.25 -20.86
CA GLY A 284 -4.62 9.24 -22.23
C GLY A 284 -6.02 8.65 -22.41
N LYS A 285 -6.62 8.95 -23.57
CA LYS A 285 -8.02 8.61 -23.85
C LYS A 285 -8.26 7.11 -23.97
N GLU A 286 -7.36 6.38 -24.64
CA GLU A 286 -7.50 4.95 -24.87
C GLU A 286 -7.48 4.17 -23.54
N HIS A 287 -6.48 4.41 -22.70
CA HIS A 287 -6.39 3.80 -21.37
C HIS A 287 -7.64 4.07 -20.55
N TYR A 288 -8.07 5.32 -20.48
CA TYR A 288 -9.26 5.73 -19.71
C TYR A 288 -10.55 5.03 -20.21
N GLU A 289 -10.76 4.97 -21.53
CA GLU A 289 -11.93 4.32 -22.12
C GLU A 289 -11.94 2.81 -21.83
N VAL A 290 -10.78 2.14 -21.95
CA VAL A 290 -10.64 0.72 -21.64
C VAL A 290 -10.91 0.44 -20.15
N ALA A 291 -10.29 1.22 -19.25
CA ALA A 291 -10.49 1.07 -17.81
C ALA A 291 -11.96 1.29 -17.39
N THR A 292 -12.59 2.33 -17.94
CA THR A 292 -14.00 2.64 -17.66
C THR A 292 -14.95 1.56 -18.20
N ALA A 293 -14.67 1.03 -19.40
CA ALA A 293 -15.45 -0.07 -19.97
C ALA A 293 -15.36 -1.33 -19.11
N ILE A 294 -14.16 -1.66 -18.61
CA ILE A 294 -13.96 -2.80 -17.69
C ILE A 294 -14.70 -2.59 -16.38
N GLN A 295 -14.60 -1.41 -15.76
CA GLN A 295 -15.34 -1.09 -14.53
C GLN A 295 -16.85 -1.23 -14.73
N LYS A 296 -17.38 -0.77 -15.87
CA LYS A 296 -18.80 -0.92 -16.19
C LYS A 296 -19.22 -2.38 -16.29
N ILE A 297 -18.46 -3.20 -17.00
CA ILE A 297 -18.73 -4.65 -17.14
C ILE A 297 -18.73 -5.33 -15.78
N LEU A 298 -17.77 -5.00 -14.92
CA LEU A 298 -17.67 -5.56 -13.57
C LEU A 298 -18.80 -5.10 -12.65
N GLN A 299 -19.24 -3.85 -12.78
CA GLN A 299 -20.39 -3.32 -12.04
C GLN A 299 -21.70 -4.01 -12.46
N ASP A 300 -21.89 -4.20 -13.77
CA ASP A 300 -23.05 -4.92 -14.31
C ASP A 300 -23.04 -6.38 -13.83
N TYR A 301 -21.87 -7.03 -13.84
CA TYR A 301 -21.70 -8.38 -13.31
C TYR A 301 -22.04 -8.48 -11.81
N LYS A 302 -21.54 -7.57 -10.98
CA LYS A 302 -21.83 -7.53 -9.54
C LYS A 302 -23.33 -7.36 -9.29
N SER A 303 -23.99 -6.49 -10.07
CA SER A 303 -25.43 -6.26 -9.99
C SER A 303 -26.24 -7.51 -10.36
N LEU A 304 -25.79 -8.31 -11.34
CA LEU A 304 -26.42 -9.58 -11.70
C LEU A 304 -26.18 -10.67 -10.63
N GLN A 305 -24.99 -10.69 -10.03
CA GLN A 305 -24.65 -11.63 -8.97
C GLN A 305 -25.53 -11.39 -7.73
N ASP A 306 -25.85 -10.14 -7.39
CA ASP A 306 -26.75 -9.83 -6.27
C ASP A 306 -28.19 -10.33 -6.49
N ILE A 307 -28.66 -10.37 -7.75
CA ILE A 307 -30.00 -10.86 -8.09
C ILE A 307 -30.06 -12.40 -8.05
N THR A 308 -28.97 -13.09 -8.39
CA THR A 308 -28.97 -14.55 -8.60
C THR A 308 -29.37 -15.36 -7.35
N PRO A 309 -28.89 -15.06 -6.13
CA PRO A 309 -29.37 -15.69 -4.90
C PRO A 309 -30.88 -15.52 -4.68
N SER A 310 -31.44 -14.35 -5.00
CA SER A 310 -32.87 -14.08 -4.82
C SER A 310 -33.76 -14.91 -5.75
N LEU A 311 -33.29 -15.20 -6.98
CA LEU A 311 -33.99 -16.08 -7.92
C LEU A 311 -33.87 -17.56 -7.52
N LEU A 312 -32.71 -18.00 -7.02
CA LEU A 312 -32.53 -19.37 -6.52
C LEU A 312 -33.38 -19.67 -5.27
N THR A 313 -33.66 -18.66 -4.42
CA THR A 313 -34.59 -18.82 -3.29
C THR A 313 -36.07 -18.84 -3.68
N GLN A 314 -36.44 -18.41 -4.91
CA GLN A 314 -37.83 -18.50 -5.39
C GLN A 314 -38.13 -19.81 -6.14
N VAL A 315 -37.11 -20.65 -6.38
CA VAL A 315 -37.32 -22.01 -6.87
C VAL A 315 -37.48 -22.91 -5.65
N ASP A 316 -38.71 -22.97 -5.12
CA ASP A 316 -39.11 -24.00 -4.18
C ASP A 316 -38.82 -25.37 -4.81
N TYR A 317 -37.91 -26.14 -4.19
CA TYR A 317 -37.79 -27.57 -4.40
C TYR A 317 -39.03 -28.27 -3.81
N SER A 318 -40.18 -28.13 -4.48
CA SER A 318 -41.42 -28.86 -4.16
C SER A 318 -42.10 -29.47 -5.38
N ALA A 319 -41.32 -29.74 -6.45
CA ALA A 319 -41.76 -30.53 -7.60
C ALA A 319 -40.80 -31.72 -7.83
N PRO A 320 -41.29 -32.98 -7.95
CA PRO A 320 -40.42 -34.15 -8.15
C PRO A 320 -39.77 -34.24 -9.54
N ASP A 321 -40.12 -33.35 -10.47
CA ASP A 321 -39.83 -33.53 -11.89
C ASP A 321 -39.03 -32.36 -12.46
N CYS A 322 -37.74 -32.26 -12.16
CA CYS A 322 -36.78 -31.54 -12.99
C CYS A 322 -35.34 -31.87 -12.59
N ALA A 323 -34.86 -33.03 -13.03
CA ALA A 323 -33.42 -33.25 -13.19
C ALA A 323 -33.13 -33.31 -14.70
N PRO A 324 -32.33 -32.38 -15.26
CA PRO A 324 -31.65 -32.65 -16.51
C PRO A 324 -30.26 -33.25 -16.25
N PRO A 325 -29.74 -34.04 -17.22
CA PRO A 325 -28.82 -35.13 -16.94
C PRO A 325 -27.35 -34.68 -16.91
N LEU A 326 -26.63 -35.13 -15.88
CA LEU A 326 -25.17 -35.26 -15.90
C LEU A 326 -24.80 -36.47 -16.76
N GLN A 327 -24.47 -36.27 -18.04
CA GLN A 327 -23.61 -37.17 -18.81
C GLN A 327 -23.29 -36.60 -20.20
N THR A 328 -22.01 -36.30 -20.48
CA THR A 328 -21.18 -36.96 -21.51
C THR A 328 -19.91 -36.14 -21.77
N GLY A 329 -18.76 -36.82 -21.77
CA GLY A 329 -17.47 -36.23 -22.11
C GLY A 329 -17.25 -36.11 -23.61
N LEU A 330 -16.61 -35.01 -24.04
CA LEU A 330 -15.82 -34.84 -25.26
C LEU A 330 -15.27 -33.40 -25.26
N GLN A 331 -13.96 -33.23 -25.02
CA GLN A 331 -13.22 -32.11 -25.64
C GLN A 331 -13.06 -32.41 -27.16
N PRO A 332 -12.70 -31.47 -28.07
CA PRO A 332 -12.20 -30.09 -27.89
C PRO A 332 -12.77 -29.05 -28.91
N GLN A 333 -12.29 -27.80 -28.82
CA GLN A 333 -12.30 -26.73 -29.86
C GLN A 333 -13.58 -25.89 -30.08
N LEU A 334 -13.37 -24.57 -30.06
CA LEU A 334 -14.22 -23.48 -30.56
C LEU A 334 -15.72 -23.53 -30.19
N ARG A 335 -16.10 -22.82 -29.13
CA ARG A 335 -17.40 -22.15 -29.08
C ARG A 335 -17.28 -20.73 -28.54
N ILE A 336 -17.26 -19.80 -29.50
CA ILE A 336 -17.53 -18.37 -29.34
C ILE A 336 -19.05 -18.23 -29.19
N ILE A 337 -19.59 -18.43 -27.98
CA ILE A 337 -20.88 -17.89 -27.53
C ILE A 337 -20.77 -17.78 -25.99
N PRO A 338 -20.91 -16.58 -25.39
CA PRO A 338 -20.75 -16.43 -23.94
C PRO A 338 -22.01 -16.91 -23.24
N SER A 339 -21.98 -18.11 -22.68
CA SER A 339 -23.07 -18.64 -21.86
C SER A 339 -22.62 -19.10 -20.47
N ASP A 340 -21.37 -18.80 -20.08
CA ASP A 340 -20.78 -19.33 -18.85
C ASP A 340 -20.17 -18.18 -17.99
N PRO A 341 -20.69 -17.93 -16.77
CA PRO A 341 -20.23 -16.86 -15.87
C PRO A 341 -18.74 -16.94 -15.51
N LEU A 342 -18.18 -18.15 -15.47
CA LEU A 342 -16.75 -18.39 -15.23
C LEU A 342 -15.87 -17.92 -16.40
N SER A 343 -16.41 -17.83 -17.62
CA SER A 343 -15.65 -17.44 -18.80
C SER A 343 -15.35 -15.94 -18.84
N CYS A 344 -16.27 -15.09 -18.38
CA CYS A 344 -16.00 -13.65 -18.22
C CYS A 344 -14.98 -13.40 -17.12
N LEU A 345 -15.08 -14.12 -16.00
CA LEU A 345 -14.09 -14.05 -14.92
C LEU A 345 -12.72 -14.56 -15.39
N LEU A 346 -12.67 -15.62 -16.22
CA LEU A 346 -11.44 -16.14 -16.81
C LEU A 346 -10.86 -15.23 -17.91
N LEU A 347 -11.69 -14.51 -18.66
CA LEU A 347 -11.20 -13.54 -19.65
C LEU A 347 -10.61 -12.31 -18.96
N VAL A 348 -11.29 -11.81 -17.93
CA VAL A 348 -10.80 -10.70 -17.09
C VAL A 348 -9.61 -11.17 -16.25
N SER A 349 -9.60 -12.40 -15.74
CA SER A 349 -8.44 -12.97 -15.04
C SER A 349 -7.27 -13.27 -15.97
N SER A 350 -7.48 -13.66 -17.23
CA SER A 350 -6.37 -13.81 -18.19
C SER A 350 -5.81 -12.46 -18.65
N ILE A 351 -6.64 -11.41 -18.67
CA ILE A 351 -6.20 -10.02 -18.86
C ILE A 351 -5.48 -9.48 -17.61
N LEU A 352 -5.84 -9.94 -16.39
CA LEU A 352 -5.27 -9.45 -15.11
C LEU A 352 -4.13 -10.31 -14.50
N ILE A 353 -3.97 -11.59 -14.88
CA ILE A 353 -3.06 -12.58 -14.23
C ILE A 353 -2.03 -13.17 -15.21
N LYS A 354 -1.23 -12.34 -15.88
CA LYS A 354 -0.14 -12.80 -16.77
C LYS A 354 0.89 -11.72 -16.98
#